data_AF-A0A5D2Y7G7-F1
#
_entry.id   AF-A0A5D2Y7G7-F1
#
_cell.length_a   1.000
_cell.length_b   1.000
_cell.length_c   1.000
_cell.angle_alpha   90.00
_cell.angle_beta   90.00
_cell.angle_gamma   90.00
#
_symmetry.space_group_name_H-M   'P 1'
#
loop_
_entity.id
_entity.type
_entity.pdbx_description
1 polymer ?
#
loop_
_entity_poly.entity_id
_entity_poly.type
_entity_poly.pdbx_seq_one_letter_code
_entity_poly.pdbx_strand_id
1 'polypeptide(L)'
;MNCCGQWSFVIAMVAVNFAFAITNALYKMILNEGMSGLIILIYRHSISVICLTPIAFFRERKSRPKLTPSIMCQLFFNALIGLVLTQYFFLLGLQYTSPTFTCAFLNIVPAITLVLALPFGLEKVNIGNKPGKAKVVGTLVCISGAMVLTLYKGRTLVGSSNSSDNNTSVVATKKKDRWGIGPIFPMAGAVCFSSWFLLQSRIGKVYPCKYSSTALMSLFSAFQSTILGLITEREFTKWILKDELEVTTVIIAGIVASGLCYVGMSWCVEHKGPVFTSAFSPLVQIFVAMFDFSILHGKIYLGSVIGSILIVIGLYILLWGRNSEAQEMKQPQEGEEKDCNVRSQV
;
A
#
# COMPACT_ATOMS: atom_id res chain seq x y z
N MET A 1 -25.96 8.80 -6.33
CA MET A 1 -24.91 8.76 -5.29
C MET A 1 -23.93 9.90 -5.53
N ASN A 2 -23.85 10.82 -4.57
CA ASN A 2 -23.26 12.15 -4.68
C ASN A 2 -21.77 12.14 -5.02
N CYS A 3 -21.35 13.01 -5.94
CA CYS A 3 -19.95 13.22 -6.35
C CYS A 3 -19.00 13.37 -5.13
N CYS A 4 -19.51 13.98 -4.05
CA CYS A 4 -18.81 14.17 -2.78
C CYS A 4 -18.28 12.86 -2.14
N GLY A 5 -19.00 11.74 -2.26
CA GLY A 5 -18.58 10.47 -1.67
C GLY A 5 -17.42 9.79 -2.41
N GLN A 6 -17.22 10.11 -3.70
CA GLN A 6 -16.12 9.54 -4.50
C GLN A 6 -14.79 10.20 -4.15
N TRP A 7 -14.80 11.52 -3.94
CA TRP A 7 -13.62 12.28 -3.51
C TRP A 7 -13.14 11.89 -2.11
N SER A 8 -14.06 11.50 -1.20
CA SER A 8 -13.68 11.03 0.14
C SER A 8 -12.71 9.84 0.12
N PHE A 9 -12.91 8.86 -0.77
CA PHE A 9 -12.00 7.71 -0.89
C PHE A 9 -10.65 8.10 -1.49
N VAL A 10 -10.64 9.01 -2.47
CA VAL A 10 -9.41 9.51 -3.08
C VAL A 10 -8.57 10.27 -2.04
N ILE A 11 -9.20 11.20 -1.30
CA ILE A 11 -8.53 11.97 -0.25
C ILE A 11 -7.99 11.05 0.85
N ALA A 12 -8.78 10.06 1.28
CA ALA A 12 -8.34 9.07 2.25
C ALA A 12 -7.11 8.29 1.75
N MET A 13 -7.12 7.83 0.50
CA MET A 13 -5.98 7.11 -0.06
C MET A 13 -4.75 8.00 -0.24
N VAL A 14 -4.90 9.25 -0.66
CA VAL A 14 -3.78 10.19 -0.74
C VAL A 14 -3.15 10.40 0.64
N ALA A 15 -3.97 10.62 1.68
CA ALA A 15 -3.51 10.77 3.05
C ALA A 15 -2.81 9.50 3.58
N VAL A 16 -3.34 8.31 3.29
CA VAL A 16 -2.72 7.03 3.65
C VAL A 16 -1.34 6.87 3.02
N ASN A 17 -1.21 7.12 1.72
CA ASN A 17 0.06 6.95 1.01
C ASN A 17 1.09 8.00 1.45
N PHE A 18 0.64 9.22 1.77
CA PHE A 18 1.49 10.26 2.36
C PHE A 18 2.03 9.84 3.75
N ALA A 19 1.16 9.31 4.63
CA ALA A 19 1.56 8.81 5.94
C ALA A 19 2.54 7.62 5.84
N PHE A 20 2.33 6.71 4.88
CA PHE A 20 3.30 5.64 4.61
C PHE A 20 4.64 6.18 4.12
N ALA A 21 4.66 7.21 3.28
CA ALA A 21 5.91 7.82 2.84
C ALA A 21 6.72 8.42 4.00
N ILE A 22 6.06 9.14 4.93
CA ILE A 22 6.70 9.66 6.15
C ILE A 22 7.25 8.49 6.99
N THR A 23 6.42 7.48 7.22
CA THR A 23 6.81 6.32 8.05
C THR A 23 8.00 5.57 7.44
N ASN A 24 8.04 5.40 6.12
CA ASN A 24 9.15 4.74 5.42
C ASN A 24 10.47 5.53 5.53
N ALA A 25 10.40 6.87 5.53
CA ALA A 25 11.57 7.71 5.77
C ALA A 25 12.09 7.51 7.21
N LEU A 26 11.21 7.53 8.21
CA LEU A 26 11.55 7.27 9.61
C LEU A 26 12.15 5.87 9.80
N TYR A 27 11.57 4.84 9.19
CA TYR A 27 12.11 3.48 9.20
C TYR A 27 13.54 3.41 8.68
N LYS A 28 13.85 4.13 7.60
CA LYS A 28 15.20 4.12 7.08
C LYS A 28 16.21 4.72 8.06
N MET A 29 15.83 5.77 8.80
CA MET A 29 16.69 6.38 9.81
C MET A 29 17.04 5.37 10.91
N ILE A 30 16.04 4.76 11.56
CA ILE A 30 16.26 3.80 12.66
C ILE A 30 16.91 2.49 12.18
N LEU A 31 16.64 2.03 10.95
CA LEU A 31 17.32 0.86 10.37
C LEU A 31 18.81 1.13 10.11
N ASN A 32 19.17 2.37 9.74
CA ASN A 32 20.56 2.76 9.53
C ASN A 32 21.33 2.87 10.86
N GLU A 33 20.65 3.21 11.95
CA GLU A 33 21.19 3.21 13.34
C GLU A 33 21.35 1.78 13.90
N GLY A 34 20.83 0.77 13.19
CA GLY A 34 21.03 -0.65 13.50
C GLY A 34 19.85 -1.32 14.19
N MET A 35 18.70 -0.65 14.31
CA MET A 35 17.47 -1.26 14.81
C MET A 35 17.04 -2.42 13.90
N SER A 36 16.59 -3.53 14.48
CA SER A 36 16.11 -4.68 13.70
C SER A 36 14.71 -4.42 13.14
N GLY A 37 14.52 -4.71 11.85
CA GLY A 37 13.22 -4.56 11.17
C GLY A 37 12.10 -5.40 11.80
N LEU A 38 12.42 -6.58 12.34
CA LEU A 38 11.42 -7.41 13.04
C LEU A 38 10.92 -6.75 14.32
N ILE A 39 11.79 -6.02 15.02
CA ILE A 39 11.45 -5.37 16.28
C ILE A 39 10.55 -4.17 16.01
N ILE A 40 10.85 -3.39 14.95
CA ILE A 40 9.95 -2.35 14.42
C ILE A 40 8.56 -2.94 14.14
N LEU A 41 8.50 -4.08 13.45
CA LEU A 41 7.26 -4.76 13.10
C LEU A 41 6.44 -5.16 14.35
N ILE A 42 7.08 -5.76 15.35
CA ILE A 42 6.44 -6.20 16.60
C ILE A 42 5.86 -5.01 17.35
N TYR A 43 6.66 -3.96 17.58
CA TYR A 43 6.20 -2.77 18.32
C TYR A 43 5.07 -2.06 17.59
N ARG A 44 5.21 -1.85 16.27
CA ARG A 44 4.20 -1.20 15.44
C ARG A 44 2.84 -1.88 15.56
N HIS A 45 2.79 -3.21 15.45
CA HIS A 45 1.52 -3.94 15.55
C HIS A 45 1.00 -4.02 16.99
N SER A 46 1.87 -4.13 17.99
CA SER A 46 1.47 -4.09 19.40
C SER A 46 0.80 -2.76 19.76
N ILE A 47 1.40 -1.64 19.35
CA ILE A 47 0.85 -0.29 19.55
C ILE A 47 -0.49 -0.15 18.80
N SER A 48 -0.56 -0.63 17.56
CA SER A 48 -1.81 -0.64 16.79
C SER A 48 -2.95 -1.36 17.51
N VAL A 49 -2.69 -2.52 18.12
CA VAL A 49 -3.69 -3.23 18.92
C VAL A 49 -4.16 -2.40 20.11
N ILE A 50 -3.22 -1.84 20.87
CA ILE A 50 -3.53 -1.03 22.06
C ILE A 50 -4.40 0.17 21.68
N CYS A 51 -4.10 0.83 20.56
CA CYS A 51 -4.86 1.99 20.09
C CYS A 51 -6.20 1.63 19.44
N LEU A 52 -6.26 0.58 18.62
CA LEU A 52 -7.47 0.22 17.89
C LEU A 52 -8.49 -0.54 18.74
N THR A 53 -8.06 -1.35 19.71
CA THR A 53 -8.96 -2.15 20.55
C THR A 53 -10.03 -1.32 21.27
N PRO A 54 -9.71 -0.20 21.96
CA PRO A 54 -10.73 0.63 22.59
C PRO A 54 -11.66 1.27 21.55
N ILE A 55 -11.12 1.79 20.44
CA ILE A 55 -11.92 2.39 19.36
C ILE A 55 -12.90 1.35 18.79
N ALA A 56 -12.41 0.15 18.50
CA ALA A 56 -13.20 -0.97 18.02
C ALA A 56 -14.28 -1.38 19.02
N PHE A 57 -13.96 -1.37 20.32
CA PHE A 57 -14.92 -1.70 21.37
C PHE A 57 -16.04 -0.66 21.44
N PHE A 58 -15.72 0.63 21.56
CA PHE A 58 -16.75 1.66 21.70
C PHE A 58 -17.57 1.86 20.42
N ARG A 59 -16.94 1.83 19.25
CA ARG A 59 -17.60 2.13 17.97
C ARG A 59 -18.39 0.96 17.40
N GLU A 60 -17.92 -0.27 17.58
CA GLU A 60 -18.48 -1.43 16.90
C GLU A 60 -19.14 -2.45 17.85
N ARG A 61 -19.12 -2.27 19.18
CA ARG A 61 -19.70 -3.23 20.16
C ARG A 61 -21.10 -3.75 19.84
N LYS A 62 -21.97 -2.92 19.25
CA LYS A 62 -23.36 -3.30 18.92
C LYS A 62 -23.51 -3.95 17.53
N SER A 63 -22.48 -3.86 16.69
CA SER A 63 -22.53 -4.24 15.28
C SER A 63 -21.64 -5.44 14.94
N ARG A 64 -20.91 -5.99 15.94
CA ARG A 64 -19.99 -7.13 15.73
C ARG A 64 -20.75 -8.41 15.39
N PRO A 65 -20.52 -9.01 14.22
CA PRO A 65 -21.00 -10.36 13.95
C PRO A 65 -20.26 -11.37 14.84
N LYS A 66 -20.87 -12.55 15.03
CA LYS A 66 -20.26 -13.64 15.80
C LYS A 66 -18.93 -14.06 15.14
N LEU A 67 -17.85 -14.07 15.91
CA LEU A 67 -16.56 -14.57 15.46
C LEU A 67 -16.62 -16.10 15.35
N THR A 68 -16.70 -16.61 14.13
CA THR A 68 -16.59 -18.05 13.87
C THR A 68 -15.11 -18.45 13.75
N PRO A 69 -14.76 -19.72 14.03
CA PRO A 69 -13.40 -20.22 13.84
C PRO A 69 -12.87 -20.01 12.41
N SER A 70 -13.77 -20.09 11.41
CA SER A 70 -13.44 -19.82 10.01
C SER A 70 -13.01 -18.36 9.79
N ILE A 71 -13.72 -17.38 10.36
CA ILE A 71 -13.33 -15.96 10.29
C ILE A 71 -12.00 -15.72 11.01
N MET A 72 -11.80 -16.34 12.17
CA MET A 72 -10.53 -16.25 12.90
C MET A 72 -9.36 -16.79 12.09
N CYS A 73 -9.55 -17.93 11.43
CA CYS A 73 -8.57 -18.54 10.53
C CYS A 73 -8.24 -17.60 9.35
N GLN A 74 -9.26 -17.02 8.70
CA GLN A 74 -9.07 -16.06 7.61
C GLN A 74 -8.29 -14.81 8.07
N LEU A 75 -8.64 -14.25 9.23
CA LEU A 75 -7.94 -13.10 9.81
C LEU A 75 -6.48 -13.44 10.17
N PHE A 76 -6.22 -14.64 10.70
CA PHE A 76 -4.88 -15.11 11.04
C PHE A 76 -3.96 -15.21 9.81
N PHE A 77 -4.43 -15.86 8.73
CA PHE A 77 -3.66 -15.95 7.49
C PHE A 77 -3.54 -14.61 6.77
N ASN A 78 -4.58 -13.77 6.82
CA ASN A 78 -4.52 -12.43 6.26
C ASN A 78 -3.53 -11.52 7.00
N ALA A 79 -3.42 -11.66 8.34
CA ALA A 79 -2.41 -10.97 9.12
C ALA A 79 -1.00 -11.46 8.76
N LEU A 80 -0.81 -12.78 8.60
CA LEU A 80 0.48 -13.36 8.21
C LEU A 80 0.94 -12.82 6.86
N ILE A 81 0.08 -12.86 5.85
CA ILE A 81 0.43 -12.43 4.50
C ILE A 81 0.56 -10.89 4.44
N GLY A 82 -0.47 -10.17 4.88
CA GLY A 82 -0.61 -8.75 4.61
C GLY A 82 0.05 -7.79 5.59
N LEU A 83 0.30 -8.24 6.82
CA LEU A 83 0.97 -7.43 7.82
C LEU A 83 2.38 -7.98 8.03
N VAL A 84 2.53 -9.25 8.43
CA VAL A 84 3.84 -9.82 8.80
C VAL A 84 4.77 -9.94 7.60
N LEU A 85 4.45 -10.78 6.61
CA LEU A 85 5.33 -11.05 5.47
C LEU A 85 5.54 -9.81 4.61
N THR A 86 4.46 -9.07 4.34
CA THR A 86 4.52 -7.81 3.57
C THR A 86 5.51 -6.83 4.18
N GLN A 87 5.36 -6.51 5.47
CA GLN A 87 6.23 -5.53 6.12
C GLN A 87 7.63 -6.09 6.38
N TYR A 88 7.77 -7.37 6.74
CA TYR A 88 9.06 -7.99 6.96
C TYR A 88 9.93 -7.93 5.69
N PHE A 89 9.39 -8.36 4.55
CA PHE A 89 10.12 -8.29 3.28
C PHE A 89 10.37 -6.86 2.82
N PHE A 90 9.43 -5.93 3.07
CA PHE A 90 9.64 -4.52 2.78
C PHE A 90 10.78 -3.93 3.62
N LEU A 91 10.81 -4.19 4.93
CA LEU A 91 11.86 -3.70 5.83
C LEU A 91 13.23 -4.34 5.55
N LEU A 92 13.27 -5.62 5.19
CA LEU A 92 14.51 -6.26 4.71
C LEU A 92 15.03 -5.57 3.45
N GLY A 93 14.16 -5.34 2.46
CA GLY A 93 14.50 -4.58 1.27
C GLY A 93 15.04 -3.19 1.59
N LEU A 94 14.38 -2.49 2.51
CA LEU A 94 14.76 -1.16 2.97
C LEU A 94 16.10 -1.14 3.72
N GLN A 95 16.44 -2.21 4.43
CA GLN A 95 17.72 -2.37 5.11
C GLN A 95 18.87 -2.49 4.09
N TYR A 96 18.67 -3.25 3.00
CA TYR A 96 19.69 -3.47 1.97
C TYR A 96 19.74 -2.36 0.90
N THR A 97 18.70 -1.54 0.78
CA THR A 97 18.56 -0.56 -0.32
C THR A 97 18.08 0.81 0.18
N SER A 98 17.70 1.72 -0.72
CA SER A 98 17.14 3.03 -0.35
C SER A 98 15.61 2.99 -0.23
N PRO A 99 14.99 3.96 0.48
CA PRO A 99 13.53 4.11 0.52
C PRO A 99 12.91 4.21 -0.86
N THR A 100 13.50 5.01 -1.74
CA THR A 100 13.04 5.21 -3.11
C THR A 100 13.13 3.92 -3.93
N PHE A 101 14.20 3.14 -3.78
CA PHE A 101 14.36 1.85 -4.46
C PHE A 101 13.37 0.81 -3.96
N THR A 102 13.16 0.70 -2.64
CA THR A 102 12.19 -0.26 -2.07
C THR A 102 10.75 0.12 -2.46
N CYS A 103 10.41 1.42 -2.41
CA CYS A 103 9.08 1.90 -2.79
C CYS A 103 8.77 1.73 -4.28
N ALA A 104 9.79 1.60 -5.14
CA ALA A 104 9.62 1.23 -6.55
C ALA A 104 8.71 0.02 -6.77
N PHE A 105 8.82 -0.97 -5.87
CA PHE A 105 8.08 -2.22 -5.96
C PHE A 105 6.62 -2.07 -5.52
N LEU A 106 6.25 -0.95 -4.90
CA LEU A 106 4.83 -0.65 -4.67
C LEU A 106 4.10 -0.36 -5.99
N ASN A 107 4.81 0.00 -7.05
CA ASN A 107 4.17 0.33 -8.33
C ASN A 107 3.60 -0.86 -9.10
N ILE A 108 4.10 -2.06 -8.82
CA ILE A 108 3.61 -3.30 -9.43
C ILE A 108 2.42 -3.88 -8.63
N VAL A 109 2.16 -3.38 -7.42
CA VAL A 109 1.05 -3.83 -6.56
C VAL A 109 -0.30 -3.70 -7.27
N PRO A 110 -0.66 -2.59 -7.96
CA PRO A 110 -1.93 -2.50 -8.70
C PRO A 110 -2.05 -3.60 -9.76
N ALA A 111 -0.97 -3.86 -10.49
CA ALA A 111 -0.93 -4.84 -11.57
C ALA A 111 -1.10 -6.27 -11.04
N ILE A 112 -0.35 -6.63 -10.00
CA ILE A 112 -0.46 -7.93 -9.34
C ILE A 112 -1.86 -8.08 -8.72
N THR A 113 -2.39 -7.04 -8.06
CA THR A 113 -3.74 -7.05 -7.51
C THR A 113 -4.79 -7.27 -8.60
N LEU A 114 -4.66 -6.64 -9.77
CA LEU A 114 -5.57 -6.85 -10.89
C LEU A 114 -5.51 -8.31 -11.40
N VAL A 115 -4.30 -8.82 -11.64
CA VAL A 115 -4.09 -10.21 -12.11
C VAL A 115 -4.65 -11.21 -11.11
N LEU A 116 -4.38 -11.03 -9.82
CA LEU A 116 -4.90 -11.89 -8.77
C LEU A 116 -6.43 -11.76 -8.64
N ALA A 117 -7.02 -10.58 -8.87
CA ALA A 117 -8.46 -10.37 -8.69
C ALA A 117 -9.32 -11.09 -9.74
N LEU A 118 -8.77 -11.36 -10.93
CA LEU A 118 -9.46 -12.04 -12.04
C LEU A 118 -10.00 -13.44 -11.69
N PRO A 119 -9.17 -14.41 -11.23
CA PRO A 119 -9.65 -15.76 -10.91
C PRO A 119 -10.65 -15.81 -9.75
N PHE A 120 -10.60 -14.84 -8.81
CA PHE A 120 -11.56 -14.76 -7.70
C PHE A 120 -12.85 -14.03 -8.07
N GLY A 121 -13.01 -13.57 -9.32
CA GLY A 121 -14.17 -12.81 -9.77
C GLY A 121 -14.37 -11.49 -9.02
N LEU A 122 -13.31 -10.96 -8.39
CA LEU A 122 -13.36 -9.69 -7.65
C LEU A 122 -13.31 -8.49 -8.59
N GLU A 123 -12.85 -8.68 -9.83
CA GLU A 123 -12.87 -7.68 -10.90
C GLU A 123 -13.28 -8.39 -12.20
N LYS A 124 -14.29 -7.85 -12.91
CA LYS A 124 -14.64 -8.32 -14.26
C LYS A 124 -13.95 -7.40 -15.27
N VAL A 125 -12.89 -7.87 -15.91
CA VAL A 125 -12.23 -7.13 -16.99
C VAL A 125 -12.85 -7.54 -18.32
N ASN A 126 -13.86 -6.80 -18.76
CA ASN A 126 -14.40 -7.00 -20.11
C ASN A 126 -13.59 -6.18 -21.13
N ILE A 127 -12.55 -6.78 -21.71
CA ILE A 127 -11.70 -6.17 -22.74
C ILE A 127 -12.46 -5.81 -24.03
N GLY A 128 -13.68 -6.34 -24.21
CA GLY A 128 -14.57 -5.94 -25.29
C GLY A 128 -15.05 -4.49 -25.18
N ASN A 129 -15.18 -3.95 -23.96
CA ASN A 129 -15.77 -2.63 -23.73
C ASN A 129 -14.69 -1.56 -23.49
N LYS A 130 -15.00 -0.30 -23.88
CA LYS A 130 -14.10 0.86 -23.71
C LYS A 130 -13.59 1.04 -22.26
N PRO A 131 -14.41 0.87 -21.21
CA PRO A 131 -13.97 0.96 -19.81
C PRO A 131 -12.94 -0.11 -19.41
N GLY A 132 -13.16 -1.36 -19.84
CA GLY A 132 -12.27 -2.48 -19.52
C GLY A 132 -10.88 -2.30 -20.15
N LYS A 133 -10.83 -1.81 -21.41
CA LYS A 133 -9.58 -1.41 -22.07
C LYS A 133 -8.87 -0.29 -21.31
N ALA A 134 -9.60 0.74 -20.87
CA ALA A 134 -9.01 1.85 -20.11
C ALA A 134 -8.38 1.38 -18.78
N LYS A 135 -8.97 0.40 -18.08
CA LYS A 135 -8.36 -0.15 -16.85
C LYS A 135 -7.01 -0.83 -17.10
N VAL A 136 -6.95 -1.68 -18.13
CA VAL A 136 -5.71 -2.39 -18.49
C VAL A 136 -4.65 -1.41 -18.93
N VAL A 137 -5.00 -0.48 -19.83
CA VAL A 137 -4.07 0.55 -20.33
C VAL A 137 -3.58 1.45 -19.20
N GLY A 138 -4.47 1.95 -18.33
CA GLY A 138 -4.09 2.78 -17.19
C GLY A 138 -3.14 2.06 -16.23
N THR A 139 -3.37 0.77 -16.00
CA THR A 139 -2.47 -0.06 -15.18
C THR A 139 -1.09 -0.23 -15.82
N LEU A 140 -1.03 -0.52 -17.13
CA LEU A 140 0.23 -0.64 -17.87
C LEU A 140 1.02 0.69 -17.87
N VAL A 141 0.33 1.82 -18.07
CA VAL A 141 0.94 3.15 -18.03
C VAL A 141 1.50 3.46 -16.64
N CYS A 142 0.82 3.07 -15.56
CA CYS A 142 1.37 3.20 -14.20
C CYS A 142 2.67 2.39 -14.02
N ILE A 143 2.70 1.13 -14.49
CA ILE A 143 3.90 0.28 -14.41
C ILE A 143 5.05 0.88 -15.24
N SER A 144 4.77 1.38 -16.44
CA SER A 144 5.79 2.02 -17.28
C SER A 144 6.31 3.31 -16.65
N GLY A 145 5.43 4.16 -16.11
CA GLY A 145 5.81 5.37 -15.39
C GLY A 145 6.69 5.09 -14.18
N ALA A 146 6.35 4.05 -13.43
CA ALA A 146 7.13 3.52 -12.34
C ALA A 146 8.52 3.00 -12.73
N MET A 147 8.63 2.26 -13.84
CA MET A 147 9.93 1.82 -14.36
C MET A 147 10.79 3.01 -14.79
N VAL A 148 10.20 4.03 -15.43
CA VAL A 148 10.92 5.26 -15.79
C VAL A 148 11.39 6.01 -14.54
N LEU A 149 10.52 6.17 -13.53
CA LEU A 149 10.83 6.82 -12.25
C LEU A 149 12.04 6.19 -11.53
N THR A 150 12.27 4.89 -11.75
CA THR A 150 13.22 4.09 -10.98
C THR A 150 14.53 3.82 -11.75
N LEU A 151 14.44 3.52 -13.03
CA LEU A 151 15.57 3.13 -13.86
C LEU A 151 16.15 4.31 -14.64
N TYR A 152 15.35 5.34 -14.93
CA TYR A 152 15.80 6.50 -15.69
C TYR A 152 16.09 7.68 -14.75
N LYS A 153 17.37 8.05 -14.61
CA LYS A 153 17.76 9.31 -13.95
C LYS A 153 17.70 10.49 -14.93
N GLY A 154 18.31 10.37 -16.11
CA GLY A 154 18.38 11.48 -17.07
C GLY A 154 19.15 12.69 -16.51
N ARG A 155 18.91 13.88 -17.11
CA ARG A 155 19.58 15.14 -16.71
C ARG A 155 19.06 15.65 -15.36
N THR A 156 19.93 16.27 -14.57
CA THR A 156 19.54 16.98 -13.34
C THR A 156 18.84 18.29 -13.70
N LEU A 157 17.60 18.48 -13.26
CA LEU A 157 16.77 19.64 -13.57
C LEU A 157 16.88 20.75 -12.52
N VAL A 158 17.11 20.39 -11.25
CA VAL A 158 17.20 21.33 -10.12
C VAL A 158 18.32 20.88 -9.18
N GLY A 159 19.25 21.79 -8.88
CA GLY A 159 20.43 21.59 -8.02
C GLY A 159 21.62 22.44 -8.50
N SER A 160 22.25 23.20 -7.59
CA SER A 160 23.27 24.21 -7.91
C SER A 160 24.38 23.69 -8.83
N SER A 161 24.65 24.42 -9.92
CA SER A 161 25.70 24.15 -10.90
C SER A 161 27.06 24.66 -10.41
N ASN A 162 27.52 24.20 -9.24
CA ASN A 162 28.91 24.40 -8.85
C ASN A 162 29.62 23.04 -8.79
N SER A 163 30.38 22.81 -9.85
CA SER A 163 31.62 22.05 -9.97
C SER A 163 32.07 21.29 -8.72
N SER A 164 31.94 19.97 -8.78
CA SER A 164 32.92 18.96 -8.33
C SER A 164 32.28 17.59 -8.55
N ASP A 165 32.46 17.05 -9.76
CA ASP A 165 32.44 15.61 -9.96
C ASP A 165 33.48 15.00 -9.02
N ASN A 166 33.03 14.10 -8.14
CA ASN A 166 33.76 12.95 -7.56
C ASN A 166 33.25 12.48 -6.19
N ASN A 167 31.97 12.65 -5.79
CA ASN A 167 31.51 12.08 -4.51
C ASN A 167 30.04 11.58 -4.47
N THR A 168 29.53 10.95 -5.54
CA THR A 168 28.25 10.23 -5.45
C THR A 168 28.34 8.81 -6.01
N SER A 169 29.09 7.98 -5.30
CA SER A 169 28.84 6.54 -5.22
C SER A 169 28.91 6.07 -3.76
N VAL A 170 28.30 6.80 -2.82
CA VAL A 170 28.19 6.38 -1.41
C VAL A 170 27.11 5.30 -1.19
N VAL A 171 26.79 4.51 -2.22
CA VAL A 171 25.95 3.30 -2.08
C VAL A 171 26.65 2.05 -2.64
N ALA A 172 27.91 2.17 -3.09
CA ALA A 172 28.66 1.05 -3.68
C ALA A 172 29.78 0.48 -2.78
N THR A 173 29.77 0.77 -1.48
CA THR A 173 30.81 0.30 -0.53
C THR A 173 30.22 -0.50 0.63
N LYS A 174 29.52 -1.58 0.31
CA LYS A 174 29.58 -2.89 1.01
C LYS A 174 28.75 -3.94 0.25
N LYS A 175 29.45 -4.95 -0.28
CA LYS A 175 28.96 -6.22 -0.87
C LYS A 175 28.50 -6.20 -2.34
N LYS A 176 29.50 -6.34 -3.21
CA LYS A 176 29.38 -6.87 -4.58
C LYS A 176 28.79 -8.30 -4.62
N ASP A 177 28.75 -9.02 -3.49
CA ASP A 177 28.30 -10.43 -3.39
C ASP A 177 26.79 -10.64 -3.19
N ARG A 178 25.96 -9.60 -3.13
CA ARG A 178 24.51 -9.72 -2.82
C ARG A 178 23.59 -8.90 -3.72
N TRP A 179 24.05 -8.56 -4.93
CA TRP A 179 23.32 -7.67 -5.85
C TRP A 179 21.89 -8.18 -6.19
N GLY A 180 21.67 -9.50 -6.19
CA GLY A 180 20.35 -10.09 -6.42
C GLY A 180 19.38 -10.05 -5.22
N ILE A 181 19.86 -9.81 -3.99
CA ILE A 181 19.03 -9.93 -2.77
C ILE A 181 18.17 -8.69 -2.54
N GLY A 182 18.66 -7.51 -2.95
CA GLY A 182 17.96 -6.23 -2.77
C GLY A 182 16.56 -6.15 -3.42
N PRO A 183 16.38 -6.58 -4.69
CA PRO A 183 15.08 -6.58 -5.37
C PRO A 183 14.09 -7.67 -4.93
N ILE A 184 14.61 -8.84 -4.50
CA ILE A 184 13.77 -10.02 -4.26
C ILE A 184 12.80 -9.80 -3.10
N PHE A 185 13.26 -9.21 -1.99
CA PHE A 185 12.40 -8.99 -0.83
C PHE A 185 11.29 -7.96 -1.10
N PRO A 186 11.54 -6.74 -1.61
CA PRO A 186 10.47 -5.81 -1.98
C PRO A 186 9.46 -6.40 -2.97
N MET A 187 9.92 -7.20 -3.93
CA MET A 187 9.04 -7.91 -4.88
C MET A 187 8.12 -8.90 -4.16
N ALA A 188 8.65 -9.73 -3.27
CA ALA A 188 7.85 -10.64 -2.44
C ALA A 188 6.86 -9.86 -1.56
N GLY A 189 7.30 -8.75 -0.96
CA GLY A 189 6.45 -7.84 -0.20
C GLY A 189 5.30 -7.28 -1.03
N ALA A 190 5.54 -6.89 -2.28
CA ALA A 190 4.50 -6.41 -3.19
C ALA A 190 3.45 -7.49 -3.51
N VAL A 191 3.87 -8.73 -3.76
CA VAL A 191 2.95 -9.87 -3.98
C VAL A 191 2.10 -10.13 -2.74
N CYS A 192 2.71 -10.14 -1.56
CA CYS A 192 2.00 -10.28 -0.29
C CYS A 192 1.01 -9.13 -0.05
N PHE A 193 1.39 -7.89 -0.35
CA PHE A 193 0.52 -6.73 -0.20
C PHE A 193 -0.67 -6.76 -1.16
N SER A 194 -0.44 -7.17 -2.41
CA SER A 194 -1.52 -7.39 -3.38
C SER A 194 -2.49 -8.46 -2.92
N SER A 195 -1.98 -9.56 -2.35
CA SER A 195 -2.79 -10.66 -1.82
C SER A 195 -3.63 -10.22 -0.61
N TRP A 196 -3.08 -9.36 0.25
CA TRP A 196 -3.80 -8.76 1.37
C TRP A 196 -5.04 -7.98 0.92
N PHE A 197 -4.94 -7.15 -0.13
CA PHE A 197 -6.10 -6.42 -0.64
C PHE A 197 -7.27 -7.37 -1.00
N LEU A 198 -6.98 -8.50 -1.63
CA LEU A 198 -7.98 -9.49 -2.02
C LEU A 198 -8.62 -10.17 -0.81
N LEU A 199 -7.79 -10.67 0.11
CA LEU A 199 -8.25 -11.30 1.34
C LEU A 199 -9.06 -10.33 2.20
N GLN A 200 -8.61 -9.07 2.29
CA GLN A 200 -9.31 -8.01 3.01
C GLN A 200 -10.68 -7.71 2.38
N SER A 201 -10.82 -7.79 1.05
CA SER A 201 -12.12 -7.65 0.38
C SER A 201 -13.08 -8.77 0.76
N ARG A 202 -12.60 -10.00 0.91
CA ARG A 202 -13.42 -11.14 1.34
C ARG A 202 -13.81 -11.01 2.82
N ILE A 203 -12.85 -10.66 3.67
CA ILE A 203 -13.08 -10.44 5.11
C ILE A 203 -14.07 -9.30 5.32
N GLY A 204 -13.96 -8.19 4.59
CA GLY A 204 -14.89 -7.06 4.71
C GLY A 204 -16.35 -7.42 4.40
N LYS A 205 -16.60 -8.44 3.56
CA LYS A 205 -17.95 -8.95 3.28
C LYS A 205 -18.51 -9.81 4.40
N VAL A 206 -17.67 -10.60 5.06
CA VAL A 206 -18.07 -11.55 6.12
C VAL A 206 -18.07 -10.89 7.50
N TYR A 207 -17.18 -9.92 7.71
CA TYR A 207 -16.95 -9.22 8.97
C TYR A 207 -16.79 -7.70 8.71
N PRO A 208 -17.89 -6.95 8.49
CA PRO A 208 -17.87 -5.53 8.09
C PRO A 208 -17.51 -4.55 9.22
N CYS A 209 -16.74 -5.00 10.21
CA CYS A 209 -16.26 -4.21 11.34
C CYS A 209 -14.78 -3.89 11.14
N LYS A 210 -14.49 -2.75 10.50
CA LYS A 210 -13.15 -2.37 10.01
C LYS A 210 -12.15 -2.18 11.16
N TYR A 211 -12.58 -1.57 12.26
CA TYR A 211 -11.70 -1.33 13.40
C TYR A 211 -11.42 -2.65 14.13
N SER A 212 -12.44 -3.47 14.36
CA SER A 212 -12.32 -4.77 15.02
C SER A 212 -11.51 -5.77 14.19
N SER A 213 -11.74 -5.82 12.87
CA SER A 213 -10.96 -6.66 11.95
C SER A 213 -9.48 -6.25 11.96
N THR A 214 -9.19 -4.95 11.84
CA THR A 214 -7.81 -4.46 11.82
C THR A 214 -7.12 -4.65 13.17
N ALA A 215 -7.84 -4.50 14.28
CA ALA A 215 -7.32 -4.78 15.62
C ALA A 215 -6.97 -6.27 15.80
N LEU A 216 -7.86 -7.19 15.40
CA LEU A 216 -7.60 -8.64 15.44
C LEU A 216 -6.44 -9.03 14.53
N MET A 217 -6.36 -8.46 13.33
CA MET A 217 -5.23 -8.69 12.44
C MET A 217 -3.92 -8.15 13.00
N SER A 218 -3.94 -6.97 13.63
CA SER A 218 -2.76 -6.43 14.31
C SER A 218 -2.34 -7.31 15.49
N LEU A 219 -3.30 -7.91 16.21
CA LEU A 219 -3.02 -8.85 17.31
C LEU A 219 -2.35 -10.12 16.80
N PHE A 220 -2.91 -10.74 15.76
CA PHE A 220 -2.29 -11.91 15.15
C PHE A 220 -0.92 -11.59 14.56
N SER A 221 -0.77 -10.43 13.93
CA SER A 221 0.51 -9.98 13.40
C SER A 221 1.56 -9.78 14.49
N ALA A 222 1.20 -9.15 15.62
CA ALA A 222 2.10 -8.98 16.77
C ALA A 222 2.53 -10.34 17.34
N PHE A 223 1.59 -11.28 17.49
CA PHE A 223 1.89 -12.63 17.94
C PHE A 223 2.83 -13.39 16.97
N GLN A 224 2.48 -13.43 15.68
CA GLN A 224 3.26 -14.13 14.65
C GLN A 224 4.66 -13.52 14.47
N SER A 225 4.77 -12.19 14.45
CA SER A 225 6.05 -11.49 14.36
C SER A 225 6.90 -11.65 15.61
N THR A 226 6.30 -11.74 16.80
CA THR A 226 7.02 -12.06 18.04
C THR A 226 7.63 -13.46 17.98
N ILE A 227 6.89 -14.46 17.51
CA ILE A 227 7.43 -15.82 17.29
C ILE A 227 8.61 -15.78 16.31
N LEU A 228 8.43 -15.11 15.17
CA LEU A 228 9.49 -14.97 14.17
C LEU A 228 10.73 -14.23 14.73
N GLY A 229 10.49 -13.20 15.53
CA GLY A 229 11.51 -12.43 16.24
C GLY A 229 12.28 -13.28 17.24
N LEU A 230 11.61 -14.09 18.05
CA LEU A 230 12.26 -14.98 19.02
C LEU A 230 13.12 -16.06 18.34
N ILE A 231 12.73 -16.51 17.15
CA ILE A 231 13.50 -17.48 16.36
C ILE A 231 14.73 -16.83 15.74
N THR A 232 14.59 -15.61 15.21
CA THR A 232 15.62 -14.94 14.38
C THR A 232 16.57 -14.06 15.21
N GLU A 233 16.05 -13.34 16.20
CA GLU A 233 16.74 -12.34 17.02
C GLU A 233 16.76 -12.81 18.47
N ARG A 234 17.65 -13.78 18.76
CA ARG A 234 17.79 -14.39 20.10
C ARG A 234 18.45 -13.47 21.13
N GLU A 235 19.00 -12.34 20.70
CA GLU A 235 19.65 -11.35 21.55
C GLU A 235 18.61 -10.35 22.09
N PHE A 236 18.18 -10.53 23.34
CA PHE A 236 17.17 -9.68 23.97
C PHE A 236 17.58 -8.19 24.07
N THR A 237 18.88 -7.87 24.03
CA THR A 237 19.36 -6.47 24.02
C THR A 237 18.88 -5.69 22.79
N LYS A 238 18.60 -6.36 21.66
CA LYS A 238 18.04 -5.71 20.47
C LYS A 238 16.57 -5.32 20.64
N TRP A 239 15.86 -5.99 21.54
CA TRP A 239 14.44 -5.75 21.81
C TRP A 239 14.20 -4.49 22.63
N ILE A 240 15.25 -3.97 23.27
CA ILE A 240 15.18 -2.73 24.04
C ILE A 240 15.31 -1.55 23.07
N LEU A 241 14.30 -0.67 23.06
CA LEU A 241 14.36 0.61 22.36
C LEU A 241 15.35 1.52 23.09
N LYS A 242 16.37 2.01 22.38
CA LYS A 242 17.51 2.73 22.96
C LYS A 242 17.36 4.24 22.85
N ASP A 243 16.84 4.71 21.72
CA ASP A 243 16.85 6.13 21.37
C ASP A 243 15.43 6.71 21.24
N GLU A 244 15.31 8.03 21.47
CA GLU A 244 14.05 8.76 21.36
C GLU A 244 13.46 8.67 19.93
N LEU A 245 14.34 8.62 18.91
CA LEU A 245 13.97 8.45 17.51
C LEU A 245 13.31 7.07 17.27
N GLU A 246 13.85 6.00 17.85
CA GLU A 246 13.29 4.64 17.76
C GLU A 246 11.89 4.60 18.36
N VAL A 247 11.74 5.10 19.59
CA VAL A 247 10.45 5.14 20.32
C VAL A 247 9.41 5.96 19.55
N THR A 248 9.76 7.17 19.12
CA THR A 248 8.86 8.05 18.39
C THR A 248 8.43 7.42 17.07
N THR A 249 9.36 6.79 16.35
CA THR A 249 9.07 6.13 15.07
C THR A 249 8.12 4.95 15.24
N VAL A 250 8.33 4.07 16.21
CA VAL A 250 7.44 2.93 16.41
C VAL A 250 6.05 3.36 16.88
N ILE A 251 5.94 4.43 17.68
CA ILE A 251 4.66 5.03 18.10
C ILE A 251 3.90 5.58 16.89
N ILE A 252 4.53 6.44 16.09
CA ILE A 252 3.91 7.02 14.88
C ILE A 252 3.50 5.90 13.92
N ALA A 253 4.39 4.94 13.69
CA ALA A 253 4.11 3.81 12.82
C ALA A 253 2.96 2.94 13.34
N GLY A 254 2.87 2.73 14.66
CA GLY A 254 1.82 1.92 15.27
C GLY A 254 0.46 2.60 15.18
N ILE A 255 0.37 3.86 15.60
CA ILE A 255 -0.88 4.63 15.64
C ILE A 255 -1.35 4.96 14.23
N VAL A 256 -0.47 5.57 13.42
CA VAL A 256 -0.84 6.11 12.11
C VAL A 256 -0.79 5.00 11.07
N ALA A 257 0.39 4.40 10.87
CA ALA A 257 0.60 3.52 9.72
C ALA A 257 -0.07 2.15 9.91
N SER A 258 -0.05 1.54 11.11
CA SER A 258 -0.77 0.29 11.39
C SER A 258 -2.23 0.52 11.79
N GLY A 259 -2.49 1.51 12.64
CA GLY A 259 -3.82 1.81 13.13
C GLY A 259 -4.71 2.46 12.06
N LEU A 260 -4.48 3.75 11.81
CA LEU A 260 -5.34 4.56 10.94
C LEU A 260 -5.26 4.13 9.47
N CYS A 261 -4.06 3.90 8.92
CA CYS A 261 -3.89 3.64 7.51
C CYS A 261 -4.47 2.29 7.07
N TYR A 262 -4.27 1.20 7.82
CA TYR A 262 -4.90 -0.10 7.47
C TYR A 262 -6.42 -0.08 7.64
N VAL A 263 -6.95 0.66 8.62
CA VAL A 263 -8.41 0.88 8.72
C VAL A 263 -8.91 1.65 7.51
N GLY A 264 -8.23 2.72 7.09
CA GLY A 264 -8.56 3.53 5.92
C GLY A 264 -8.50 2.73 4.62
N MET A 265 -7.47 1.90 4.44
CA MET A 265 -7.36 0.98 3.31
C MET A 265 -8.46 -0.08 3.34
N SER A 266 -8.73 -0.69 4.50
CA SER A 266 -9.81 -1.68 4.65
C SER A 266 -11.16 -1.09 4.27
N TRP A 267 -11.41 0.16 4.70
CA TRP A 267 -12.61 0.89 4.32
C TRP A 267 -12.71 1.09 2.80
N CYS A 268 -11.62 1.51 2.15
CA CYS A 268 -11.58 1.71 0.71
C CYS A 268 -11.77 0.37 -0.04
N VAL A 269 -11.13 -0.71 0.41
CA VAL A 269 -11.25 -2.05 -0.19
C VAL A 269 -12.69 -2.55 -0.13
N GLU A 270 -13.37 -2.34 0.98
CA GLU A 270 -14.77 -2.79 1.14
C GLU A 270 -15.72 -2.03 0.20
N HIS A 271 -15.52 -0.72 0.02
CA HIS A 271 -16.45 0.14 -0.71
C HIS A 271 -16.14 0.28 -2.20
N LYS A 272 -14.85 0.28 -2.55
CA LYS A 272 -14.36 0.49 -3.92
C LYS A 272 -13.65 -0.74 -4.49
N GLY A 273 -13.37 -1.74 -3.68
CA GLY A 273 -12.70 -2.97 -4.13
C GLY A 273 -11.18 -2.91 -4.07
N PRO A 274 -10.51 -4.07 -4.13
CA PRO A 274 -9.07 -4.19 -3.92
C PRO A 274 -8.24 -3.47 -5.00
N VAL A 275 -8.64 -3.56 -6.27
CA VAL A 275 -7.94 -2.94 -7.41
C VAL A 275 -7.96 -1.41 -7.33
N PHE A 276 -9.06 -0.82 -6.86
CA PHE A 276 -9.13 0.63 -6.67
C PHE A 276 -8.15 1.08 -5.61
N THR A 277 -8.15 0.41 -4.46
CA THR A 277 -7.29 0.79 -3.33
C THR A 277 -5.82 0.59 -3.67
N SER A 278 -5.46 -0.53 -4.29
CA SER A 278 -4.07 -0.81 -4.66
C SER A 278 -3.53 0.17 -5.69
N ALA A 279 -4.37 0.71 -6.58
CA ALA A 279 -3.97 1.70 -7.56
C ALA A 279 -3.25 2.91 -6.96
N PHE A 280 -3.55 3.30 -5.72
CA PHE A 280 -2.91 4.47 -5.10
C PHE A 280 -1.52 4.18 -4.52
N SER A 281 -1.10 2.91 -4.40
CA SER A 281 0.21 2.54 -3.83
C SER A 281 1.44 3.19 -4.50
N PRO A 282 1.47 3.51 -5.81
CA PRO A 282 2.56 4.28 -6.42
C PRO A 282 2.77 5.66 -5.81
N LEU A 283 1.74 6.27 -5.20
CA LEU A 283 1.86 7.58 -4.56
C LEU A 283 2.85 7.59 -3.41
N VAL A 284 3.05 6.45 -2.73
CA VAL A 284 4.08 6.35 -1.67
C VAL A 284 5.44 6.70 -2.25
N GLN A 285 5.79 6.18 -3.43
CA GLN A 285 7.09 6.47 -4.02
C GLN A 285 7.22 7.94 -4.44
N ILE A 286 6.17 8.55 -4.99
CA ILE A 286 6.18 9.97 -5.35
C ILE A 286 6.48 10.82 -4.11
N PHE A 287 5.75 10.60 -3.01
CA PHE A 287 5.97 11.33 -1.77
C PHE A 287 7.35 11.06 -1.15
N VAL A 288 7.82 9.80 -1.17
CA VAL A 288 9.18 9.47 -0.72
C VAL A 288 10.23 10.20 -1.54
N ALA A 289 10.10 10.24 -2.86
CA ALA A 289 11.01 10.98 -3.74
C ALA A 289 10.97 12.50 -3.47
N MET A 290 9.79 13.06 -3.16
CA MET A 290 9.66 14.46 -2.76
C MET A 290 10.33 14.76 -1.42
N PHE A 291 10.22 13.87 -0.43
CA PHE A 291 10.90 14.03 0.85
C PHE A 291 12.41 13.88 0.73
N ASP A 292 12.89 12.93 -0.07
CA ASP A 292 14.31 12.75 -0.38
C ASP A 292 14.89 14.02 -1.03
N PHE A 293 14.15 14.65 -1.96
CA PHE A 293 14.53 15.95 -2.51
C PHE A 293 14.57 17.06 -1.45
N SER A 294 13.48 17.21 -0.69
CA SER A 294 13.28 18.36 0.21
C SER A 294 14.18 18.33 1.45
N ILE A 295 14.49 17.13 1.96
CA ILE A 295 15.25 16.95 3.21
C ILE A 295 16.74 16.73 2.91
N LEU A 296 17.09 15.94 1.90
CA LEU A 296 18.50 15.64 1.57
C LEU A 296 19.13 16.66 0.60
N HIS A 297 18.41 17.72 0.19
CA HIS A 297 18.84 18.63 -0.90
C HIS A 297 19.29 17.85 -2.15
N GLY A 298 18.64 16.72 -2.41
CA GLY A 298 18.97 15.83 -3.51
C GLY A 298 18.79 16.51 -4.86
N LYS A 299 19.42 16.00 -5.92
CA LYS A 299 19.20 16.51 -7.28
C LYS A 299 17.90 15.91 -7.85
N ILE A 300 17.02 16.74 -8.42
CA ILE A 300 15.86 16.22 -9.17
C ILE A 300 16.33 15.76 -10.53
N TYR A 301 16.09 14.49 -10.80
CA TYR A 301 16.39 13.82 -12.05
C TYR A 301 15.19 13.91 -13.00
N LEU A 302 15.43 14.20 -14.28
CA LEU A 302 14.40 14.29 -15.33
C LEU A 302 13.49 13.05 -15.35
N GLY A 303 14.06 11.86 -15.19
CA GLY A 303 13.25 10.64 -15.18
C GLY A 303 12.34 10.50 -13.97
N SER A 304 12.66 11.15 -12.85
CA SER A 304 11.75 11.20 -11.70
C SER A 304 10.49 12.03 -12.01
N VAL A 305 10.66 13.15 -12.70
CA VAL A 305 9.54 14.02 -13.11
C VAL A 305 8.67 13.32 -14.14
N ILE A 306 9.28 12.78 -15.22
CA ILE A 306 8.55 12.08 -16.29
C ILE A 306 7.83 10.85 -15.73
N GLY A 307 8.51 10.04 -14.91
CA GLY A 307 7.92 8.86 -14.30
C GLY A 307 6.73 9.20 -13.40
N SER A 308 6.83 10.25 -12.59
CA SER A 308 5.72 10.72 -11.74
C SER A 308 4.52 11.20 -12.56
N ILE A 309 4.75 11.95 -13.65
CA ILE A 309 3.68 12.38 -14.57
C ILE A 309 2.97 11.17 -15.19
N LEU A 310 3.73 10.18 -15.66
CA LEU A 310 3.17 8.96 -16.23
C LEU A 310 2.33 8.17 -15.23
N ILE A 311 2.76 8.06 -13.96
CA ILE A 311 1.97 7.44 -12.90
C ILE A 311 0.64 8.19 -12.72
N VAL A 312 0.65 9.51 -12.61
CA VAL A 312 -0.57 10.32 -12.45
C VAL A 312 -1.52 10.14 -13.64
N ILE A 313 -0.99 10.14 -14.87
CA ILE A 313 -1.79 9.88 -16.08
C ILE A 313 -2.38 8.46 -16.06
N GLY A 314 -1.58 7.45 -15.71
CA GLY A 314 -2.05 6.06 -15.62
C GLY A 314 -3.18 5.89 -14.59
N LEU A 315 -3.05 6.54 -13.43
CA LEU A 315 -4.10 6.56 -12.40
C LEU A 315 -5.37 7.24 -12.90
N TYR A 316 -5.23 8.36 -13.60
CA TYR A 316 -6.38 9.06 -14.19
C TYR A 316 -7.13 8.18 -15.18
N ILE A 317 -6.42 7.52 -16.11
CA ILE A 317 -7.02 6.63 -17.11
C ILE A 317 -7.72 5.44 -16.43
N LEU A 318 -7.09 4.84 -15.42
CA LEU A 318 -7.66 3.73 -14.63
C LEU A 318 -8.94 4.14 -13.90
N LEU A 319 -8.93 5.31 -13.25
CA LEU A 319 -10.07 5.86 -12.52
C LEU A 319 -11.21 6.23 -13.48
N TRP A 320 -10.90 6.80 -14.65
CA TRP A 320 -11.87 7.12 -15.68
C TRP A 320 -12.54 5.85 -16.23
N GLY A 321 -11.77 4.81 -16.54
CA GLY A 321 -12.31 3.51 -16.95
C GLY A 321 -13.30 2.96 -15.94
N ARG A 322 -12.94 2.95 -14.65
CA ARG A 322 -13.84 2.51 -13.57
C ARG A 322 -15.09 3.36 -13.42
N ASN A 323 -14.96 4.68 -13.50
CA ASN A 323 -16.10 5.59 -13.36
C ASN A 323 -17.09 5.41 -14.52
N SER A 324 -16.57 5.23 -15.74
CA SER A 324 -17.37 4.97 -16.94
C SER A 324 -18.14 3.66 -16.82
N GLU A 325 -17.50 2.60 -16.34
CA GLU A 325 -18.15 1.30 -16.09
C GLU A 325 -19.26 1.39 -15.02
N ALA A 326 -19.04 2.18 -13.97
CA ALA A 326 -20.04 2.43 -12.93
C ALA A 326 -21.21 3.30 -13.41
N GLN A 327 -21.04 4.05 -14.50
CA GLN A 327 -22.11 4.79 -15.18
C GLN A 327 -22.87 3.88 -16.16
N GLU A 328 -22.17 3.04 -16.92
CA GLU A 328 -22.77 2.06 -17.84
C GLU A 328 -23.65 1.04 -17.11
N MET A 329 -23.24 0.56 -15.92
CA MET A 329 -24.08 -0.33 -15.09
C MET A 329 -25.34 0.33 -14.50
N LYS A 330 -25.45 1.67 -14.53
CA LYS A 330 -26.65 2.40 -14.05
C LYS A 330 -27.68 2.66 -15.15
N GLN A 331 -27.25 2.60 -16.41
CA GLN A 331 -28.12 2.84 -17.57
C GLN A 331 -29.00 1.66 -18.06
N PRO A 332 -28.97 0.41 -17.55
CA PRO A 332 -29.82 -0.64 -18.11
C PRO A 332 -31.32 -0.62 -17.71
N GLN A 333 -31.84 0.38 -16.98
CA GLN A 333 -33.27 0.34 -16.55
C GLN A 333 -34.15 1.52 -17.00
N GLU A 334 -33.64 2.56 -17.64
CA GLU A 334 -34.50 3.64 -18.20
C GLU A 334 -34.96 3.38 -19.65
N GLY A 335 -34.45 2.33 -20.30
CA GLY A 335 -34.79 1.96 -21.68
C GLY A 335 -35.97 0.99 -21.81
N GLU A 336 -36.11 0.02 -20.90
CA GLU A 336 -37.18 -0.99 -20.99
C GLU A 336 -38.55 -0.48 -20.48
N GLU A 337 -38.58 0.52 -19.62
CA GLU A 337 -39.84 1.11 -19.12
C GLU A 337 -40.53 2.01 -20.16
N LYS A 338 -39.77 2.55 -21.13
CA LYS A 338 -40.34 3.32 -22.25
C LYS A 338 -40.92 2.43 -23.34
N ASP A 339 -40.31 1.28 -23.64
CA ASP A 339 -40.84 0.35 -24.65
C ASP A 339 -42.07 -0.42 -24.15
N CYS A 340 -42.15 -0.72 -22.84
CA CYS A 340 -43.33 -1.37 -22.28
C CYS A 340 -44.56 -0.43 -22.24
N ASN A 341 -44.34 0.88 -22.13
CA ASN A 341 -45.41 1.89 -22.10
C ASN A 341 -45.88 2.34 -23.50
N VAL A 342 -45.06 2.13 -24.54
CA VAL A 342 -45.47 2.34 -25.94
C VAL A 342 -46.23 1.12 -26.47
N ARG A 343 -45.88 -0.09 -26.05
CA ARG A 343 -46.55 -1.33 -26.49
C ARG A 343 -47.91 -1.58 -25.82
N SER A 344 -48.22 -0.90 -24.71
CA SER A 344 -49.52 -0.95 -24.05
C SER A 344 -50.53 0.10 -24.57
N GLN A 345 -50.13 0.96 -25.51
CA GLN A 345 -50.96 2.00 -26.11
C GLN A 345 -51.28 1.79 -27.60
N VAL A 346 -51.03 0.60 -28.14
CA VAL A 346 -51.39 0.23 -29.53
C VAL A 346 -52.43 -0.87 -29.54
#